data_AF-A0A7K0UX34-F1
#
_entry.id   AF-A0A7K0UX34-F1
#
_cell.length_a   1.000
_cell.length_b   1.000
_cell.length_c   1.000
_cell.angle_alpha   90.00
_cell.angle_beta   90.00
_cell.angle_gamma   90.00
#
_symmetry.space_group_name_H-M   'P 1'
#
loop_
_entity.id
_entity.type
_entity.pdbx_description
1 polymer ?
#
loop_
_entity_poly.entity_id
_entity_poly.type
_entity_poly.pdbx_seq_one_letter_code
_entity_poly.pdbx_strand_id
1 'polypeptide(L)'
;MKKSIFKSALYLISGGSLALLTSCSTENISGLGFPKNVTSVNDTSLPLWQGAWITAGVVGIFTAILIMWPVFRHRRKGDEVPKQTQYNIPVEVAYTVIPFVIVAVLFYFTAVKESAITKVSADDKISHVIDVNAMQWSWQFTYKDNPAAGTVTGTTAQPPTLVIPKGERVRFNITSTDVVHGFWIPAFMIQMQNLPGVKNHLEFTANKIGTYPGRCNILCGRAHSQMLFKVKVVSPSNYQKYLANLKAA
;
A
#
# COMPACT_ATOMS: atom_id res chain seq x y z
N MET A 1 -34.37 -27.09 31.34
CA MET A 1 -33.28 -26.08 31.41
C MET A 1 -32.39 -25.96 30.16
N LYS A 2 -32.57 -26.75 29.08
CA LYS A 2 -31.70 -26.70 27.86
C LYS A 2 -32.24 -25.82 26.70
N LYS A 3 -33.52 -25.43 26.70
CA LYS A 3 -34.12 -24.63 25.61
C LYS A 3 -33.93 -23.10 25.75
N SER A 4 -33.54 -22.60 26.92
CA SER A 4 -33.34 -21.16 27.18
C SER A 4 -31.98 -20.66 26.69
N ILE A 5 -30.94 -21.50 26.75
CA ILE A 5 -29.55 -21.11 26.39
C ILE A 5 -29.41 -20.84 24.89
N PHE A 6 -30.17 -21.55 24.04
CA PHE A 6 -30.12 -21.37 22.58
C PHE A 6 -30.79 -20.07 22.10
N LYS A 7 -31.79 -19.56 22.82
CA LYS A 7 -32.41 -18.27 22.49
C LYS A 7 -31.52 -17.09 22.89
N SER A 8 -30.80 -17.20 24.01
CA SER A 8 -29.87 -16.15 24.47
C SER A 8 -28.65 -16.00 23.56
N ALA A 9 -28.15 -17.08 22.95
CA ALA A 9 -27.06 -17.01 21.98
C ALA A 9 -27.47 -16.29 20.68
N LEU A 10 -28.72 -16.41 20.25
CA LEU A 10 -29.23 -15.76 19.04
C LEU A 10 -29.47 -14.25 19.23
N TYR A 11 -29.80 -13.81 20.45
CA TYR A 11 -29.89 -12.39 20.81
C TYR A 11 -28.51 -11.72 20.96
N LEU A 12 -27.47 -12.46 21.36
CA LEU A 12 -26.10 -11.93 21.43
C LEU A 12 -25.46 -11.74 20.05
N ILE A 13 -25.81 -12.57 19.06
CA ILE A 13 -25.34 -12.41 17.68
C ILE A 13 -26.04 -11.23 16.98
N SER A 14 -27.32 -10.98 17.28
CA SER A 14 -28.06 -9.85 16.71
C SER A 14 -27.73 -8.51 17.40
N GLY A 15 -27.46 -8.49 18.70
CA GLY A 15 -27.04 -7.29 19.43
C GLY A 15 -25.60 -6.84 19.16
N GLY A 16 -24.65 -7.79 19.00
CA GLY A 16 -23.26 -7.47 18.67
C GLY A 16 -23.08 -6.92 17.24
N SER A 17 -23.94 -7.36 16.32
CA SER A 17 -23.93 -6.89 14.93
C SER A 17 -24.37 -5.43 14.79
N LEU A 18 -25.25 -4.94 15.68
CA LEU A 18 -25.71 -3.55 15.64
C LEU A 18 -24.68 -2.56 16.22
N ALA A 19 -23.90 -2.98 17.22
CA ALA A 19 -22.82 -2.18 17.79
C ALA A 19 -21.59 -2.07 16.87
N LEU A 20 -21.37 -3.07 16.00
CA LEU A 20 -20.33 -3.02 14.96
C LEU A 20 -20.69 -2.13 13.78
N LEU A 21 -21.98 -1.83 13.58
CA LEU A 21 -22.47 -0.94 12.51
C LEU A 21 -22.54 0.54 12.91
N THR A 22 -22.40 0.87 14.20
CA THR A 22 -22.41 2.27 14.70
C THR A 22 -21.07 3.00 14.64
N SER A 23 -19.98 2.36 14.18
CA SER A 23 -18.69 3.03 13.99
C SER A 23 -18.55 3.65 12.59
N CYS A 24 -19.59 4.36 12.12
CA CYS A 24 -19.54 5.18 10.90
C CYS A 24 -19.15 6.64 11.23
N SER A 25 -18.04 6.84 11.95
CA SER A 25 -17.34 8.14 11.97
C SER A 25 -15.96 7.97 11.36
N THR A 26 -15.90 8.02 10.03
CA THR A 26 -14.74 7.73 9.17
C THR A 26 -13.67 8.82 9.15
N GLU A 27 -13.76 9.83 10.01
CA GLU A 27 -12.87 11.00 9.94
C GLU A 27 -11.47 10.73 10.55
N ASN A 28 -11.35 9.82 11.54
CA ASN A 28 -10.11 9.66 12.32
C ASN A 28 -9.62 8.22 12.53
N ILE A 29 -9.82 7.31 11.58
CA ILE A 29 -9.12 6.02 11.63
C ILE A 29 -7.61 6.29 11.46
N SER A 30 -6.79 5.87 12.41
CA SER A 30 -5.33 5.97 12.34
C SER A 30 -4.82 5.44 10.99
N GLY A 31 -3.83 6.11 10.40
CA GLY A 31 -3.22 5.65 9.14
C GLY A 31 -2.41 4.35 9.26
N LEU A 32 -2.36 3.75 10.47
CA LEU A 32 -1.66 2.50 10.77
C LEU A 32 -0.23 2.50 10.20
N GLY A 33 0.51 3.57 10.47
CA GLY A 33 1.89 3.75 10.00
C GLY A 33 2.06 4.54 8.71
N PHE A 34 0.98 4.90 7.99
CA PHE A 34 1.04 5.72 6.78
C PHE A 34 0.37 7.09 6.95
N PRO A 35 0.88 8.13 6.28
CA PRO A 35 0.21 9.43 6.25
C PRO A 35 -1.06 9.38 5.38
N LYS A 36 -1.98 10.33 5.61
CA LYS A 36 -3.20 10.54 4.82
C LYS A 36 -3.03 11.68 3.83
N ASN A 37 -3.74 11.65 2.70
CA ASN A 37 -3.84 12.76 1.75
C ASN A 37 -2.49 13.27 1.28
N VAL A 38 -1.57 12.35 0.98
CA VAL A 38 -0.25 12.68 0.44
C VAL A 38 -0.25 12.61 -1.08
N THR A 39 -0.90 11.60 -1.65
CA THR A 39 -1.06 11.42 -3.10
C THR A 39 -2.39 10.75 -3.45
N SER A 40 -2.80 10.86 -4.71
CA SER A 40 -3.96 10.14 -5.25
C SER A 40 -3.88 8.62 -5.05
N VAL A 41 -2.66 8.05 -5.11
CA VAL A 41 -2.44 6.62 -4.87
C VAL A 41 -2.58 6.29 -3.38
N ASN A 42 -1.97 7.09 -2.50
CA ASN A 42 -2.11 6.94 -1.06
C ASN A 42 -3.58 7.00 -0.62
N ASP A 43 -4.37 7.92 -1.17
CA ASP A 43 -5.81 8.03 -0.86
C ASP A 43 -6.63 6.81 -1.33
N THR A 44 -6.17 6.16 -2.40
CA THR A 44 -6.81 4.95 -2.94
C THR A 44 -6.40 3.69 -2.19
N SER A 45 -5.11 3.58 -1.81
CA SER A 45 -4.51 2.40 -1.18
C SER A 45 -4.69 2.35 0.34
N LEU A 46 -4.76 3.51 1.02
CA LEU A 46 -4.83 3.54 2.47
C LEU A 46 -6.09 2.86 3.06
N PRO A 47 -7.30 3.03 2.49
CA PRO A 47 -8.48 2.30 2.96
C PRO A 47 -8.34 0.78 2.79
N LEU A 48 -7.66 0.30 1.75
CA LEU A 48 -7.39 -1.13 1.57
C LEU A 48 -6.45 -1.66 2.66
N TRP A 49 -5.39 -0.91 2.97
CA TRP A 49 -4.48 -1.23 4.07
C TRP A 49 -5.22 -1.32 5.41
N GLN A 50 -6.03 -0.30 5.72
CA GLN A 50 -6.82 -0.28 6.95
C GLN A 50 -7.82 -1.44 7.00
N GLY A 51 -8.55 -1.69 5.92
CA GLY A 51 -9.50 -2.80 5.82
C GLY A 51 -8.84 -4.17 5.99
N ALA A 52 -7.67 -4.37 5.37
CA ALA A 52 -6.90 -5.61 5.48
C ALA A 52 -6.40 -5.84 6.92
N TRP A 53 -5.84 -4.82 7.58
CA TRP A 53 -5.39 -4.95 8.97
C TRP A 53 -6.51 -5.12 9.98
N ILE A 54 -7.65 -4.46 9.77
CA ILE A 54 -8.84 -4.68 10.62
C ILE A 54 -9.32 -6.13 10.45
N THR A 55 -9.45 -6.60 9.21
CA THR A 55 -9.85 -7.99 8.92
C THR A 55 -8.88 -9.00 9.54
N ALA A 56 -7.58 -8.79 9.34
CA ALA A 56 -6.54 -9.63 9.92
C ALA A 56 -6.55 -9.60 11.45
N GLY A 57 -6.79 -8.44 12.06
CA GLY A 57 -6.95 -8.28 13.51
C GLY A 57 -8.14 -9.06 14.05
N VAL A 58 -9.30 -8.99 13.40
CA VAL A 58 -10.51 -9.75 13.77
C VAL A 58 -10.26 -11.25 13.68
N VAL A 59 -9.72 -11.73 12.55
CA VAL A 59 -9.40 -13.15 12.36
C VAL A 59 -8.33 -13.62 13.36
N GLY A 60 -7.31 -12.80 13.59
CA GLY A 60 -6.23 -13.09 14.54
C GLY A 60 -6.74 -13.21 15.97
N ILE A 61 -7.58 -12.27 16.43
CA ILE A 61 -8.19 -12.31 17.78
C ILE A 61 -9.09 -13.53 17.91
N PHE A 62 -9.94 -13.80 16.91
CA PHE A 62 -10.82 -14.97 16.91
C PHE A 62 -10.01 -16.28 17.01
N THR A 63 -8.96 -16.41 16.21
CA THR A 63 -8.06 -17.57 16.24
C THR A 63 -7.33 -17.69 17.57
N ALA A 64 -6.85 -16.58 18.12
CA ALA A 64 -6.20 -16.56 19.43
C ALA A 64 -7.16 -17.03 20.54
N ILE A 65 -8.42 -16.60 20.51
CA ILE A 65 -9.46 -17.08 21.45
C ILE A 65 -9.65 -18.59 21.30
N LEU A 66 -9.75 -19.11 20.07
CA LEU A 66 -9.91 -20.55 19.83
C LEU A 66 -8.71 -21.38 20.29
N ILE A 67 -7.50 -20.83 20.25
CA ILE A 67 -6.29 -21.49 20.76
C ILE A 67 -6.23 -21.42 22.30
N MET A 68 -6.50 -20.25 22.87
CA MET A 68 -6.40 -20.03 24.32
C MET A 68 -7.53 -20.71 25.09
N TRP A 69 -8.72 -20.84 24.49
CA TRP A 69 -9.88 -21.43 25.14
C TRP A 69 -9.64 -22.87 25.62
N PRO A 70 -9.15 -23.82 24.78
CA PRO A 70 -8.77 -25.15 25.24
C PRO A 70 -7.74 -25.17 26.35
N VAL A 71 -6.73 -24.30 26.29
CA VAL A 71 -5.66 -24.21 27.31
C VAL A 71 -6.24 -23.97 28.71
N PHE A 72 -7.24 -23.09 28.82
CA PHE A 72 -7.87 -22.77 30.11
C PHE A 72 -9.03 -23.69 30.46
N ARG A 73 -9.86 -24.05 29.48
CA ARG A 73 -11.13 -24.75 29.71
C ARG A 73 -11.00 -26.27 29.74
N HIS A 74 -10.07 -26.83 28.97
CA HIS A 74 -9.89 -28.28 28.79
C HIS A 74 -8.58 -28.78 29.42
N ARG A 75 -7.98 -27.99 30.33
CA ARG A 75 -6.82 -28.40 31.12
C ARG A 75 -7.16 -29.63 31.97
N ARG A 76 -6.24 -30.60 32.05
CA ARG A 76 -6.38 -31.81 32.85
C ARG A 76 -6.64 -31.46 34.33
N LYS A 77 -7.69 -32.07 34.90
CA LYS A 77 -8.05 -31.94 36.33
C LYS A 77 -8.24 -33.29 37.04
N GLY A 78 -8.23 -34.40 36.30
CA GLY A 78 -8.40 -35.77 36.78
C GLY A 78 -7.96 -36.78 35.73
N ASP A 79 -8.40 -38.03 35.88
CA ASP A 79 -8.00 -39.16 35.02
C ASP A 79 -9.06 -39.54 33.97
N GLU A 80 -10.12 -38.76 33.83
CA GLU A 80 -11.10 -38.91 32.76
C GLU A 80 -10.47 -38.63 31.38
N VAL A 81 -10.66 -39.55 30.45
CA VAL A 81 -10.26 -39.38 29.05
C VAL A 81 -11.26 -38.49 28.30
N PRO A 82 -10.79 -37.57 27.43
CA PRO A 82 -11.69 -36.68 26.69
C PRO A 82 -12.52 -37.44 25.66
N LYS A 83 -13.70 -36.92 25.34
CA LYS A 83 -14.57 -37.49 24.28
C LYS A 83 -13.82 -37.51 22.95
N GLN A 84 -13.68 -38.70 22.36
CA GLN A 84 -13.12 -38.88 21.03
C GLN A 84 -14.16 -38.54 19.96
N THR A 85 -13.88 -37.49 19.17
CA THR A 85 -14.71 -37.09 18.03
C THR A 85 -13.79 -36.89 16.83
N GLN A 86 -14.12 -37.48 15.68
CA GLN A 86 -13.29 -37.39 14.47
C GLN A 86 -13.82 -36.36 13.46
N TYR A 87 -15.13 -36.33 13.22
CA TYR A 87 -15.72 -35.52 12.14
C TYR A 87 -16.81 -34.59 12.66
N ASN A 88 -16.85 -33.37 12.11
CA ASN A 88 -17.92 -32.41 12.33
C ASN A 88 -18.16 -31.62 11.04
N ILE A 89 -18.80 -32.28 10.06
CA ILE A 89 -19.04 -31.75 8.72
C ILE A 89 -19.57 -30.30 8.71
N PRO A 90 -20.57 -29.91 9.54
CA PRO A 90 -21.03 -28.52 9.57
C PRO A 90 -19.92 -27.50 9.92
N VAL A 91 -19.06 -27.83 10.89
CA VAL A 91 -17.92 -26.97 11.26
C VAL A 91 -16.87 -26.96 10.15
N GLU A 92 -16.64 -28.10 9.52
CA GLU A 92 -15.70 -28.25 8.40
C GLU A 92 -16.09 -27.40 7.20
N VAL A 93 -17.37 -27.39 6.86
CA VAL A 93 -17.92 -26.49 5.83
C VAL A 93 -17.76 -25.03 6.25
N ALA A 94 -18.06 -24.69 7.51
CA ALA A 94 -17.99 -23.31 8.00
C ALA A 94 -16.57 -22.72 7.90
N TYR A 95 -15.54 -23.40 8.41
CA TYR A 95 -14.17 -22.88 8.32
C TYR A 95 -13.57 -22.94 6.92
N THR A 96 -14.23 -23.59 5.96
CA THR A 96 -13.80 -23.60 4.55
C THR A 96 -14.45 -22.44 3.79
N VAL A 97 -15.77 -22.27 3.93
CA VAL A 97 -16.53 -21.25 3.21
C VAL A 97 -16.25 -19.84 3.74
N ILE A 98 -16.13 -19.66 5.06
CA ILE A 98 -15.94 -18.32 5.65
C ILE A 98 -14.62 -17.67 5.17
N PRO A 99 -13.43 -18.32 5.27
CA PRO A 99 -12.20 -17.73 4.75
C PRO A 99 -12.23 -17.50 3.24
N PHE A 100 -12.86 -18.39 2.48
CA PHE A 100 -13.03 -18.20 1.04
C PHE A 100 -13.79 -16.90 0.72
N VAL A 101 -14.92 -16.65 1.39
CA VAL A 101 -15.70 -15.43 1.19
C VAL A 101 -14.90 -14.19 1.61
N ILE A 102 -14.18 -14.24 2.73
CA ILE A 102 -13.32 -13.12 3.18
C ILE A 102 -12.29 -12.77 2.10
N VAL A 103 -11.58 -13.77 1.57
CA VAL A 103 -10.58 -13.57 0.51
C VAL A 103 -11.23 -13.04 -0.77
N ALA A 104 -12.37 -13.58 -1.18
CA ALA A 104 -13.07 -13.14 -2.39
C ALA A 104 -13.46 -11.65 -2.33
N VAL A 105 -13.96 -11.18 -1.17
CA VAL A 105 -14.32 -9.77 -0.96
C VAL A 105 -13.08 -8.88 -0.98
N LEU A 106 -12.02 -9.25 -0.27
CA LEU A 106 -10.75 -8.50 -0.26
C LEU A 106 -10.13 -8.42 -1.66
N PHE A 107 -10.16 -9.53 -2.41
CA PHE A 107 -9.66 -9.61 -3.78
C PHE A 107 -10.43 -8.66 -4.71
N TYR A 108 -11.76 -8.67 -4.65
CA TYR A 108 -12.59 -7.78 -5.47
C TYR A 108 -12.21 -6.30 -5.28
N PHE A 109 -12.14 -5.83 -4.03
CA PHE A 109 -11.78 -4.44 -3.76
C PHE A 109 -10.34 -4.11 -4.16
N THR A 110 -9.42 -5.07 -3.98
CA THR A 110 -8.02 -4.91 -4.39
C THR A 110 -7.92 -4.76 -5.91
N ALA A 111 -8.54 -5.66 -6.68
CA ALA A 111 -8.47 -5.66 -8.14
C ALA A 111 -9.03 -4.37 -8.75
N VAL A 112 -10.16 -3.87 -8.23
CA VAL A 112 -10.77 -2.61 -8.70
C VAL A 112 -9.85 -1.41 -8.46
N LYS A 113 -9.23 -1.34 -7.28
CA LYS A 113 -8.37 -0.21 -6.90
C LYS A 113 -7.00 -0.28 -7.57
N GLU A 114 -6.42 -1.48 -7.69
CA GLU A 114 -5.20 -1.71 -8.46
C GLU A 114 -5.39 -1.25 -9.91
N SER A 115 -6.48 -1.68 -10.56
CA SER A 115 -6.79 -1.29 -11.94
C SER A 115 -6.92 0.23 -12.09
N ALA A 116 -7.40 0.94 -11.07
CA ALA A 116 -7.46 2.40 -11.08
C ALA A 116 -6.09 3.07 -10.90
N ILE A 117 -5.19 2.46 -10.11
CA ILE A 117 -3.83 2.96 -9.86
C ILE A 117 -2.92 2.72 -11.06
N THR A 118 -3.02 1.56 -11.71
CA THR A 118 -2.15 1.16 -12.83
C THR A 118 -2.62 1.66 -14.18
N LYS A 119 -3.84 2.22 -14.25
CA LYS A 119 -4.37 2.80 -15.49
C LYS A 119 -3.51 3.97 -15.94
N VAL A 120 -2.92 3.81 -17.13
CA VAL A 120 -2.22 4.87 -17.86
C VAL A 120 -3.26 5.73 -18.58
N SER A 121 -3.22 7.04 -18.35
CA SER A 121 -4.14 7.99 -18.98
C SER A 121 -3.75 8.26 -20.44
N ALA A 122 -4.61 8.94 -21.20
CA ALA A 122 -4.18 9.52 -22.47
C ALA A 122 -3.31 10.76 -22.21
N ASP A 123 -2.46 11.12 -23.18
CA ASP A 123 -1.44 12.16 -23.03
C ASP A 123 -2.03 13.55 -22.75
N ASP A 124 -3.25 13.82 -23.26
CA ASP A 124 -4.01 15.06 -23.04
C ASP A 124 -4.42 15.28 -21.58
N LYS A 125 -4.42 14.24 -20.75
CA LYS A 125 -4.78 14.28 -19.33
C LYS A 125 -3.58 14.38 -18.39
N ILE A 126 -2.36 14.41 -18.93
CA ILE A 126 -1.13 14.47 -18.16
C ILE A 126 -0.56 15.89 -18.21
N SER A 127 -0.25 16.44 -17.05
CA SER A 127 0.33 17.79 -16.95
C SER A 127 1.84 17.77 -17.21
N HIS A 128 2.53 16.75 -16.70
CA HIS A 128 3.99 16.65 -16.72
C HIS A 128 4.47 15.23 -16.98
N VAL A 129 5.54 15.09 -17.75
CA VAL A 129 6.20 13.80 -18.00
C VAL A 129 7.64 13.84 -17.52
N ILE A 130 8.01 12.89 -16.68
CA ILE A 130 9.36 12.74 -16.12
C ILE A 130 9.88 11.35 -16.44
N ASP A 131 11.02 11.26 -17.11
CA ASP A 131 11.72 9.98 -17.26
C ASP A 131 12.54 9.71 -15.99
N VAL A 132 12.34 8.53 -15.42
CA VAL A 132 13.06 8.01 -14.26
C VAL A 132 13.94 6.87 -14.77
N ASN A 133 15.24 7.15 -14.90
CA ASN A 133 16.21 6.13 -15.24
C ASN A 133 16.96 5.69 -13.98
N ALA A 134 16.85 4.40 -13.66
CA ALA A 134 17.67 3.77 -12.65
C ALA A 134 18.99 3.30 -13.29
N MET A 135 20.10 3.57 -12.62
CA MET A 135 21.42 3.11 -13.01
C MET A 135 22.17 2.58 -11.80
N GLN A 136 23.33 2.00 -12.01
CA GLN A 136 24.06 1.35 -10.93
C GLN A 136 24.32 2.33 -9.79
N TRP A 137 23.64 2.07 -8.68
CA TRP A 137 23.78 2.78 -7.41
C TRP A 137 23.37 4.26 -7.43
N SER A 138 22.58 4.69 -8.43
CA SER A 138 22.05 6.06 -8.48
C SER A 138 20.80 6.19 -9.35
N TRP A 139 20.22 7.39 -9.37
CA TRP A 139 19.01 7.74 -10.11
C TRP A 139 19.25 8.93 -11.02
N GLN A 140 18.54 8.96 -12.14
CA GLN A 140 18.49 10.07 -13.07
C GLN A 140 17.03 10.47 -13.32
N PHE A 141 16.75 11.76 -13.27
CA PHE A 141 15.44 12.33 -13.54
C PHE A 141 15.52 13.34 -14.69
N THR A 142 14.81 13.07 -15.78
CA THR A 142 14.75 13.95 -16.96
C THR A 142 13.35 14.51 -17.11
N TYR A 143 13.23 15.84 -17.10
CA TYR A 143 11.94 16.53 -17.19
C TYR A 143 11.62 16.84 -18.65
N LYS A 144 10.55 16.24 -19.21
CA LYS A 144 10.20 16.44 -20.63
C LYS A 144 9.60 17.81 -20.92
N ASP A 145 9.05 18.46 -19.90
CA ASP A 145 8.40 19.77 -20.01
C ASP A 145 9.38 20.88 -20.43
N ASN A 146 10.68 20.69 -20.17
CA ASN A 146 11.74 21.57 -20.65
C ASN A 146 12.89 20.71 -21.21
N PRO A 147 12.90 20.40 -22.52
CA PRO A 147 13.98 19.62 -23.12
C PRO A 147 15.37 20.26 -23.02
N ALA A 148 15.44 21.58 -22.82
CA ALA A 148 16.68 22.30 -22.56
C ALA A 148 17.14 22.15 -21.09
N ALA A 149 16.25 21.74 -20.18
CA ALA A 149 16.62 21.37 -18.83
C ALA A 149 17.31 20.00 -18.87
N GLY A 150 18.54 19.93 -18.37
CA GLY A 150 19.28 18.67 -18.35
C GLY A 150 18.72 17.65 -17.36
N THR A 151 19.37 16.49 -17.35
CA THR A 151 19.02 15.38 -16.47
C THR A 151 19.60 15.58 -15.07
N VAL A 152 18.74 15.56 -14.05
CA VAL A 152 19.19 15.57 -12.65
C VAL A 152 19.75 14.20 -12.32
N THR A 153 21.07 14.15 -12.16
CA THR A 153 21.80 12.92 -11.86
C THR A 153 22.33 12.97 -10.44
N GLY A 154 22.05 11.93 -9.66
CA GLY A 154 22.60 11.80 -8.32
C GLY A 154 23.88 10.99 -8.25
N THR A 155 24.43 10.89 -7.05
CA THR A 155 25.45 9.89 -6.68
C THR A 155 25.08 9.28 -5.32
N THR A 156 25.77 8.23 -4.91
CA THR A 156 25.60 7.64 -3.56
C THR A 156 25.91 8.63 -2.44
N ALA A 157 26.84 9.57 -2.67
CA ALA A 157 27.18 10.64 -1.72
C ALA A 157 26.19 11.80 -1.76
N GLN A 158 25.60 12.10 -2.93
CA GLN A 158 24.64 13.18 -3.13
C GLN A 158 23.39 12.65 -3.84
N PRO A 159 22.41 12.13 -3.07
CA PRO A 159 21.14 11.65 -3.60
C PRO A 159 20.41 12.72 -4.43
N PRO A 160 19.87 12.36 -5.60
CA PRO A 160 19.16 13.32 -6.44
C PRO A 160 17.80 13.68 -5.82
N THR A 161 17.31 14.87 -6.14
CA THR A 161 15.97 15.32 -5.74
C THR A 161 15.05 15.40 -6.96
N LEU A 162 14.03 14.56 -6.98
CA LEU A 162 12.89 14.64 -7.88
C LEU A 162 11.96 15.75 -7.38
N VAL A 163 11.72 16.78 -8.17
CA VAL A 163 10.81 17.89 -7.83
C VAL A 163 9.53 17.73 -8.62
N ILE A 164 8.37 17.80 -7.98
CA ILE A 164 7.07 17.66 -8.65
C ILE A 164 6.08 18.72 -8.15
N PRO A 165 5.13 19.17 -8.99
CA PRO A 165 4.11 20.11 -8.59
C PRO A 165 3.00 19.44 -7.77
N LYS A 166 2.48 20.17 -6.78
CA LYS A 166 1.28 19.80 -6.04
C LYS A 166 0.04 19.99 -6.93
N GLY A 167 -0.87 19.02 -6.90
CA GLY A 167 -2.21 19.12 -7.50
C GLY A 167 -2.26 18.81 -9.00
N GLU A 168 -1.11 18.67 -9.65
CA GLU A 168 -0.99 18.35 -11.07
C GLU A 168 -0.62 16.87 -11.25
N ARG A 169 -1.10 16.26 -12.34
CA ARG A 169 -0.87 14.83 -12.61
C ARG A 169 0.45 14.65 -13.34
N VAL A 170 1.32 13.83 -12.76
CA VAL A 170 2.66 13.56 -13.32
C VAL A 170 2.72 12.11 -13.77
N ARG A 171 3.19 11.89 -15.01
CA ARG A 171 3.56 10.57 -15.52
C ARG A 171 5.05 10.35 -15.36
N PHE A 172 5.41 9.19 -14.83
CA PHE A 172 6.78 8.72 -14.72
C PHE A 172 7.01 7.60 -15.72
N ASN A 173 7.95 7.79 -16.64
CA ASN A 173 8.44 6.70 -17.50
C ASN A 173 9.63 6.06 -16.80
N ILE A 174 9.47 4.81 -16.38
CA ILE A 174 10.37 4.13 -15.45
C ILE A 174 11.17 3.09 -16.23
N THR A 175 12.48 3.30 -16.32
CA THR A 175 13.42 2.42 -17.03
C THR A 175 14.64 2.12 -16.19
N SER A 176 15.39 1.10 -16.58
CA SER A 176 16.73 0.84 -16.06
C SER A 176 17.75 0.76 -17.21
N THR A 177 18.95 1.24 -16.96
CA THR A 177 20.08 1.12 -17.90
C THR A 177 20.86 -0.18 -17.72
N ASP A 178 20.84 -0.78 -16.53
CA ASP A 178 21.75 -1.87 -16.17
C ASP A 178 21.05 -3.11 -15.60
N VAL A 179 20.53 -3.05 -14.37
CA VAL A 179 19.93 -4.18 -13.63
C VAL A 179 18.53 -3.83 -13.16
N VAL A 180 17.84 -4.77 -12.53
CA VAL A 180 16.53 -4.47 -11.95
C VAL A 180 16.69 -3.57 -10.72
N HIS A 181 15.91 -2.49 -10.66
CA HIS A 181 15.77 -1.63 -9.48
C HIS A 181 14.29 -1.50 -9.11
N GLY A 182 14.00 -0.83 -8.00
CA GLY A 182 12.62 -0.52 -7.62
C GLY A 182 12.46 0.94 -7.25
N PHE A 183 11.69 1.69 -8.04
CA PHE A 183 11.35 3.07 -7.73
C PHE A 183 10.24 3.09 -6.68
N TRP A 184 10.59 3.38 -5.42
CA TRP A 184 9.64 3.33 -4.31
C TRP A 184 9.60 4.63 -3.52
N ILE A 185 8.39 5.15 -3.31
CA ILE A 185 8.12 6.31 -2.46
C ILE A 185 7.17 5.85 -1.34
N PRO A 186 7.69 5.47 -0.15
CA PRO A 186 6.87 4.85 0.91
C PRO A 186 5.67 5.69 1.33
N ALA A 187 5.86 6.99 1.52
CA ALA A 187 4.80 7.90 1.95
C ALA A 187 3.65 8.01 0.93
N PHE A 188 3.90 7.68 -0.34
CA PHE A 188 2.92 7.74 -1.42
C PHE A 188 2.25 6.37 -1.64
N MET A 189 2.68 5.33 -0.91
CA MET A 189 2.22 3.95 -1.04
C MET A 189 2.29 3.43 -2.49
N ILE A 190 3.32 3.84 -3.24
CA ILE A 190 3.50 3.45 -4.65
C ILE A 190 4.93 3.01 -4.93
N GLN A 191 5.05 1.92 -5.68
CA GLN A 191 6.30 1.39 -6.20
C GLN A 191 6.11 0.89 -7.63
N MET A 192 7.19 0.88 -8.41
CA MET A 192 7.27 0.19 -9.68
C MET A 192 8.71 -0.28 -9.92
N GLN A 193 8.88 -1.46 -10.49
CA GLN A 193 10.21 -1.96 -10.83
C GLN A 193 10.74 -1.25 -12.07
N ASN A 194 12.03 -0.92 -12.04
CA ASN A 194 12.78 -0.45 -13.19
C ASN A 194 13.45 -1.66 -13.82
N LEU A 195 13.04 -2.03 -15.03
CA LEU A 195 13.50 -3.23 -15.72
C LEU A 195 14.33 -2.83 -16.96
N PRO A 196 15.52 -3.41 -17.17
CA PRO A 196 16.26 -3.19 -18.40
C PRO A 196 15.44 -3.61 -19.63
N GLY A 197 15.39 -2.75 -20.64
CA GLY A 197 14.65 -3.02 -21.90
C GLY A 197 13.12 -2.90 -21.81
N VAL A 198 12.53 -2.60 -20.65
CA VAL A 198 11.09 -2.42 -20.48
C VAL A 198 10.80 -1.01 -19.99
N LYS A 199 9.82 -0.34 -20.61
CA LYS A 199 9.31 0.95 -20.15
C LYS A 199 8.06 0.73 -19.32
N ASN A 200 8.18 0.93 -18.01
CA ASN A 200 7.05 0.94 -17.11
C ASN A 200 6.51 2.37 -16.95
N HIS A 201 5.25 2.50 -16.57
CA HIS A 201 4.61 3.78 -16.33
C HIS A 201 3.98 3.82 -14.94
N LEU A 202 4.11 4.95 -14.27
CA LEU A 202 3.33 5.29 -13.08
C LEU A 202 2.73 6.68 -13.24
N GLU A 203 1.51 6.86 -12.76
CA GLU A 203 0.85 8.16 -12.76
C GLU A 203 0.28 8.45 -11.38
N PHE A 204 0.57 9.62 -10.84
CA PHE A 204 -0.08 10.09 -9.63
C PHE A 204 -0.08 11.62 -9.53
N THR A 205 -0.94 12.12 -8.66
CA THR A 205 -0.99 13.52 -8.23
C THR A 205 -0.52 13.62 -6.79
N ALA A 206 0.38 14.56 -6.51
CA ALA A 206 0.82 14.85 -5.15
C ALA A 206 -0.07 15.92 -4.50
N ASN A 207 -0.61 15.64 -3.31
CA ASN A 207 -1.62 16.48 -2.66
C ASN A 207 -1.01 17.38 -1.58
N LYS A 208 0.13 17.00 -1.02
CA LYS A 208 0.76 17.67 0.12
C LYS A 208 2.19 18.13 -0.22
N ILE A 209 2.43 19.43 -0.03
CA ILE A 209 3.78 20.02 -0.15
C ILE A 209 4.66 19.44 0.97
N GLY A 210 5.90 19.13 0.62
CA GLY A 210 6.84 18.51 1.55
C GLY A 210 8.02 17.88 0.82
N THR A 211 8.91 17.28 1.59
CA THR A 211 10.01 16.45 1.07
C THR A 211 9.85 15.04 1.62
N TYR A 212 9.81 14.06 0.73
CA TYR A 212 9.56 12.65 1.03
C TYR A 212 10.77 11.82 0.62
N PRO A 213 11.18 10.82 1.41
CA PRO A 213 12.27 9.94 1.03
C PRO A 213 11.80 8.98 -0.07
N GLY A 214 12.64 8.80 -1.08
CA GLY A 214 12.54 7.74 -2.07
C GLY A 214 13.69 6.74 -1.92
N ARG A 215 13.44 5.48 -2.25
CA ARG A 215 14.40 4.38 -2.03
C ARG A 215 14.35 3.39 -3.18
N CYS A 216 15.47 2.71 -3.42
CA CYS A 216 15.48 1.43 -4.12
C CYS A 216 15.01 0.32 -3.19
N ASN A 217 14.06 -0.51 -3.61
CA ASN A 217 13.58 -1.65 -2.82
C ASN A 217 13.70 -3.01 -3.53
N ILE A 218 14.39 -3.06 -4.67
CA ILE A 218 14.81 -4.30 -5.34
C ILE A 218 16.33 -4.39 -5.32
N LEU A 219 16.87 -5.53 -4.87
CA LEU A 219 18.31 -5.74 -4.74
C LEU A 219 19.02 -5.56 -6.09
N CYS A 220 19.88 -4.56 -6.18
CA CYS A 220 20.58 -4.16 -7.42
C CYS A 220 22.12 -4.21 -7.29
N GLY A 221 22.64 -4.78 -6.20
CA GLY A 221 24.07 -4.99 -5.98
C GLY A 221 24.61 -4.33 -4.71
N ARG A 222 25.93 -4.11 -4.66
CA ARG A 222 26.68 -3.78 -3.43
C ARG A 222 26.17 -2.52 -2.72
N ALA A 223 25.89 -1.44 -3.44
CA ALA A 223 25.42 -0.19 -2.86
C ALA A 223 23.90 -0.01 -2.96
N HIS A 224 23.14 -1.11 -3.00
CA HIS A 224 21.67 -1.10 -3.06
C HIS A 224 21.01 -0.20 -2.01
N SER A 225 21.45 -0.30 -0.74
CA SER A 225 20.89 0.50 0.36
C SER A 225 21.21 1.99 0.27
N GLN A 226 22.20 2.38 -0.55
CA GLN A 226 22.61 3.78 -0.76
C GLN A 226 21.86 4.44 -1.91
N MET A 227 21.02 3.69 -2.64
CA MET A 227 20.19 4.21 -3.75
C MET A 227 18.99 4.99 -3.24
N LEU A 228 19.29 6.11 -2.60
CA LEU A 228 18.31 7.03 -2.06
C LEU A 228 18.04 8.13 -3.08
N PHE A 229 16.83 8.67 -3.04
CA PHE A 229 16.48 9.93 -3.69
C PHE A 229 15.49 10.68 -2.80
N LYS A 230 15.23 11.95 -3.10
CA LYS A 230 14.20 12.75 -2.42
C LYS A 230 13.12 13.12 -3.41
N VAL A 231 11.88 13.19 -2.95
CA VAL A 231 10.77 13.73 -3.72
C VAL A 231 10.32 15.02 -3.05
N LYS A 232 10.51 16.16 -3.72
CA LYS A 232 10.13 17.48 -3.24
C LYS A 232 8.87 17.94 -3.95
N VAL A 233 7.75 17.93 -3.23
CA VAL A 233 6.47 18.44 -3.73
C VAL A 233 6.41 19.93 -3.46
N VAL A 234 6.25 20.74 -4.52
CA VAL A 234 6.25 22.21 -4.46
C VAL A 234 4.96 22.79 -5.06
N SER A 235 4.71 24.09 -4.87
CA SER A 235 3.63 24.76 -5.62
C SER A 235 3.93 24.78 -7.12
N PRO A 236 2.91 24.80 -7.99
CA PRO A 236 3.09 24.90 -9.44
C PRO A 236 4.00 26.07 -9.86
N SER A 237 3.88 27.24 -9.21
CA SER A 237 4.74 28.39 -9.49
C SER A 237 6.21 28.16 -9.13
N ASN A 238 6.49 27.43 -8.04
CA ASN A 238 7.85 27.06 -7.68
C ASN A 238 8.40 25.94 -8.57
N TYR A 239 7.53 25.05 -9.07
CA TYR A 239 7.92 24.04 -10.04
C TYR A 239 8.36 24.66 -11.37
N GLN A 240 7.60 25.62 -11.90
CA GLN A 240 7.99 26.36 -13.11
C GLN A 240 9.32 27.10 -12.94
N LYS A 241 9.51 27.79 -11.81
CA LYS A 241 10.79 28.43 -11.47
C LYS A 241 11.94 27.42 -11.38
N TYR A 242 11.67 26.25 -10.84
CA TYR A 242 12.66 25.17 -10.77
C TYR A 242 13.06 24.70 -12.18
N LEU A 243 12.08 24.41 -13.04
CA LEU A 243 12.34 23.99 -14.43
C LEU A 243 13.08 25.05 -15.26
N ALA A 244 12.79 26.34 -15.05
CA ALA A 244 13.48 27.43 -15.75
C ALA A 244 14.94 27.59 -15.31
N ASN A 245 15.25 27.30 -14.04
CA ASN A 245 16.60 27.38 -13.49
C ASN A 245 17.38 26.08 -13.61
N LEU A 246 16.72 24.98 -13.96
CA LEU A 246 17.36 23.70 -14.18
C LEU A 246 18.17 23.76 -15.48
N LYS A 247 19.42 24.20 -15.37
CA LYS A 247 20.37 24.17 -16.49
C LYS A 247 20.91 22.75 -16.66
N ALA A 248 21.17 22.37 -17.92
CA ALA A 248 21.97 21.17 -18.17
C ALA A 248 23.33 21.31 -17.51
N ALA A 249 23.68 20.31 -16.68
CA ALA A 249 25.01 20.16 -16.10
C ALA A 249 25.95 19.53 -17.13
#